data_AF-H9UA47-F1
#
_entry.id   AF-H9UA47-F1
#
_cell.length_a   1.000
_cell.length_b   1.000
_cell.length_c   1.000
_cell.angle_alpha   90.00
_cell.angle_beta   90.00
_cell.angle_gamma   90.00
#
_symmetry.space_group_name_H-M   'P 1'
#
loop_
_entity.id
_entity.type
_entity.pdbx_description
1 polymer ?
#
loop_
_entity_poly.entity_id
_entity_poly.type
_entity_poly.pdbx_seq_one_letter_code
_entity_poly.pdbx_strand_id
1 'polypeptide(L)'
;MLCTTLTTLTLAFLTTLFHPVIVFGLTLDEILEKSKSDPDFAWDMYLSYISQLSPNVSASESKKIEQVGRIINAKRKLKELDFAVKEDIEGLIKFLKTNSIKTTLKYYILEIFREETLAEYLNNNVSHNLDVLLLTNILTIDVKDYVESVLNVISQDDKAKKHFLDTVLKRLEKKDVFVNAIFEELYQRYSNAEKETRNRILELYKDFKTYRYSDARFEKILNKTSKTWYKFWHSFMEFSSRLARFADNFVFVTIVLVVMTTIILFSIPFVRYKIFHVLGLKKLAALTYRKIVDKDPLNEDKRLTLAQLYEEAGMFEEAMNEYNFLKRIKLE
;
A
#
# COMPACT_ATOMS: atom_id res chain seq x y z
N MET A 1 3.40 41.86 -85.84
CA MET A 1 4.03 41.35 -84.61
C MET A 1 3.16 41.48 -83.34
N LEU A 2 2.19 42.40 -83.26
CA LEU A 2 1.31 42.58 -82.09
C LEU A 2 0.17 41.55 -81.95
N CYS A 3 -0.21 40.83 -83.02
CA CYS A 3 -1.34 39.91 -82.99
C CYS A 3 -0.98 38.52 -82.42
N THR A 4 0.30 38.13 -82.49
CA THR A 4 0.80 36.84 -81.99
C THR A 4 1.14 36.88 -80.49
N THR A 5 1.43 38.07 -79.95
CA THR A 5 1.67 38.27 -78.51
C THR A 5 0.38 38.28 -77.70
N LEU A 6 -0.73 38.75 -78.29
CA LEU A 6 -2.02 38.78 -77.61
C LEU A 6 -2.66 37.39 -77.52
N THR A 7 -2.51 36.56 -78.56
CA THR A 7 -3.01 35.17 -78.56
C THR A 7 -2.19 34.25 -77.68
N THR A 8 -0.87 34.47 -77.56
CA THR A 8 -0.03 33.72 -76.62
C THR A 8 -0.28 34.12 -75.16
N LEU A 9 -0.58 35.41 -74.89
CA LEU A 9 -0.98 35.83 -73.54
C LEU A 9 -2.35 35.29 -73.14
N THR A 10 -3.35 35.29 -74.02
CA THR A 10 -4.68 34.76 -73.69
C THR A 10 -4.67 33.24 -73.57
N LEU A 11 -3.86 32.52 -74.36
CA LEU A 11 -3.68 31.08 -74.22
C LEU A 11 -2.92 30.71 -72.94
N ALA A 12 -1.90 31.50 -72.54
CA ALA A 12 -1.21 31.33 -71.27
C ALA A 12 -2.09 31.68 -70.06
N PHE A 13 -2.96 32.68 -70.19
CA PHE A 13 -3.91 33.05 -69.13
C PHE A 13 -5.01 31.99 -68.94
N LEU A 14 -5.47 31.36 -70.04
CA LEU A 14 -6.42 30.24 -69.98
C LEU A 14 -5.80 28.99 -69.35
N THR A 15 -4.52 28.69 -69.60
CA THR A 15 -3.85 27.53 -68.98
C THR A 15 -3.51 27.76 -67.51
N THR A 16 -3.35 29.01 -67.05
CA THR A 16 -3.24 29.33 -65.62
C THR A 16 -4.58 29.33 -64.88
N LEU A 17 -5.69 29.62 -65.55
CA LEU A 17 -7.05 29.55 -64.96
C LEU A 17 -7.64 28.13 -64.96
N PHE A 18 -7.14 27.25 -65.83
CA PHE A 18 -7.40 25.81 -65.82
C PHE A 18 -6.19 25.03 -65.33
N HIS A 19 -5.58 25.45 -64.22
CA HIS A 19 -5.02 24.40 -63.36
C HIS A 19 -6.24 23.59 -62.89
N PRO A 20 -6.36 22.29 -63.24
CA PRO A 20 -7.28 21.46 -62.49
C PRO A 20 -6.88 21.71 -61.05
N VAL A 21 -7.82 22.17 -60.23
CA VAL A 21 -7.69 22.01 -58.79
C VAL A 21 -7.28 20.56 -58.67
N ILE A 22 -6.03 20.33 -58.29
CA ILE A 22 -5.57 19.02 -57.89
C ILE A 22 -6.51 18.77 -56.72
N VAL A 23 -7.59 18.05 -56.99
CA VAL A 23 -8.42 17.44 -55.97
C VAL A 23 -7.41 16.49 -55.35
N PHE A 24 -6.64 16.99 -54.39
CA PHE A 24 -5.98 16.17 -53.41
C PHE A 24 -7.14 15.41 -52.80
N GLY A 25 -7.40 14.22 -53.34
CA GLY A 25 -8.38 13.31 -52.81
C GLY A 25 -7.91 13.02 -51.40
N LEU A 26 -8.50 13.70 -50.43
CA LEU A 26 -8.12 13.57 -49.04
C LEU A 26 -8.19 12.09 -48.69
N THR A 27 -7.08 11.57 -48.19
CA THR A 27 -7.00 10.18 -47.81
C THR A 27 -7.93 9.94 -46.62
N LEU A 28 -8.40 8.70 -46.48
CA LEU A 28 -9.25 8.32 -45.35
C LEU A 28 -8.56 8.62 -43.99
N ASP A 29 -7.23 8.57 -43.94
CA ASP A 29 -6.44 8.88 -42.74
C ASP A 29 -6.42 10.39 -42.45
N GLU A 30 -6.34 11.26 -43.47
CA GLU A 30 -6.47 12.71 -43.31
C GLU A 30 -7.87 13.12 -42.85
N ILE A 31 -8.91 12.45 -43.36
CA ILE A 31 -10.29 12.64 -42.92
C ILE A 31 -10.44 12.23 -41.45
N LEU A 32 -9.87 11.08 -41.08
CA LEU A 32 -9.86 10.62 -39.69
C LEU A 32 -9.12 11.60 -38.78
N GLU A 33 -7.98 12.14 -39.20
CA GLU A 33 -7.23 13.14 -38.42
C GLU A 33 -8.05 14.42 -38.26
N LYS A 34 -8.72 14.88 -39.33
CA LYS A 34 -9.61 16.05 -39.27
C LYS A 34 -10.72 15.88 -38.24
N SER A 35 -11.22 14.65 -38.05
CA SER A 35 -12.26 14.33 -37.07
C SER A 35 -11.85 14.61 -35.62
N LYS A 36 -10.55 14.77 -35.32
CA LYS A 36 -10.06 15.16 -33.99
C LYS A 36 -10.21 16.66 -33.68
N SER A 37 -10.59 17.45 -34.69
CA SER A 37 -10.86 18.89 -34.55
C SER A 37 -12.31 19.24 -34.88
N ASP A 38 -12.88 18.61 -35.90
CA ASP A 38 -14.22 18.89 -36.40
C ASP A 38 -14.87 17.60 -36.92
N PRO A 39 -15.54 16.82 -36.05
CA PRO A 39 -16.20 15.57 -36.43
C PRO A 39 -17.32 15.73 -37.46
N ASP A 40 -18.02 16.87 -37.45
CA ASP A 40 -19.12 17.12 -38.39
C ASP A 40 -18.56 17.38 -39.79
N PHE A 41 -17.54 18.23 -39.91
CA PHE A 41 -16.87 18.46 -41.20
C PHE A 41 -16.17 17.20 -41.73
N ALA A 42 -15.50 16.44 -40.86
CA ALA A 42 -14.85 15.18 -41.26
C ALA A 42 -15.86 14.16 -41.80
N TRP A 43 -17.10 14.18 -41.33
CA TRP A 43 -18.15 13.32 -41.86
C TRP A 43 -18.62 13.72 -43.24
N ASP A 44 -18.75 15.02 -43.50
CA ASP A 44 -19.09 15.50 -44.84
C ASP A 44 -17.96 15.14 -45.83
N MET A 45 -16.70 15.24 -45.40
CA MET A 45 -15.55 14.77 -46.18
C MET A 45 -15.61 13.25 -46.41
N TYR A 46 -15.95 12.46 -45.38
CA TYR A 46 -16.11 11.01 -45.50
C TYR A 46 -17.22 10.64 -46.49
N LEU A 47 -18.37 11.30 -46.43
CA LEU A 47 -19.47 11.07 -47.39
C LEU A 47 -19.06 11.44 -48.82
N SER A 48 -18.28 12.51 -49.00
CA SER A 48 -17.72 12.87 -50.30
C SER A 48 -16.74 11.82 -50.79
N TYR A 49 -15.84 11.35 -49.92
CA TYR A 49 -14.87 10.30 -50.22
C TYR A 49 -15.55 9.02 -50.72
N ILE A 50 -16.56 8.51 -49.99
CA ILE A 50 -17.25 7.28 -50.40
C ILE A 50 -18.04 7.43 -51.70
N SER A 51 -18.53 8.64 -52.02
CA SER A 51 -19.28 8.89 -53.26
C SER A 51 -18.41 8.83 -54.52
N GLN A 52 -17.09 8.96 -54.36
CA GLN A 52 -16.11 8.95 -55.45
C GLN A 52 -15.46 7.57 -55.65
N LEU A 53 -15.81 6.58 -54.82
CA LEU A 53 -15.22 5.24 -54.89
C LEU A 53 -15.66 4.49 -56.15
N SER A 54 -14.71 3.75 -56.72
CA SER A 54 -14.99 2.78 -57.79
C SER A 54 -15.90 1.66 -57.28
N PRO A 55 -16.79 1.08 -58.12
CA PRO A 55 -17.63 -0.05 -57.72
C PRO A 55 -16.84 -1.30 -57.28
N ASN A 56 -15.55 -1.41 -57.59
CA ASN A 56 -14.70 -2.56 -57.28
C ASN A 56 -13.65 -2.26 -56.19
N VAL A 57 -14.11 -1.89 -54.99
CA VAL A 57 -13.23 -1.72 -53.82
C VAL A 57 -12.81 -3.07 -53.25
N SER A 58 -11.54 -3.22 -52.89
CA SER A 58 -11.04 -4.46 -52.26
C SER A 58 -11.70 -4.70 -50.89
N ALA A 59 -11.81 -5.96 -50.45
CA ALA A 59 -12.43 -6.28 -49.17
C ALA A 59 -11.70 -5.65 -47.96
N SER A 60 -10.37 -5.50 -48.02
CA SER A 60 -9.58 -4.85 -46.98
C SER A 60 -9.83 -3.35 -46.92
N GLU A 61 -9.90 -2.71 -48.08
CA GLU A 61 -10.16 -1.27 -48.19
C GLU A 61 -11.60 -0.93 -47.78
N SER A 62 -12.57 -1.75 -48.18
CA SER A 62 -13.96 -1.62 -47.74
C SER A 62 -14.10 -1.67 -46.21
N LYS A 63 -13.41 -2.62 -45.56
CA LYS A 63 -13.37 -2.70 -44.08
C LYS A 63 -12.74 -1.45 -43.44
N LYS A 64 -11.65 -0.92 -44.03
CA LYS A 64 -11.02 0.31 -43.53
C LYS A 64 -11.97 1.50 -43.63
N ILE A 65 -12.67 1.64 -44.76
CA ILE A 65 -13.65 2.69 -45.01
C ILE A 65 -14.78 2.61 -43.97
N GLU A 66 -15.37 1.44 -43.80
CA GLU A 66 -16.43 1.22 -42.81
C GLU A 66 -15.96 1.56 -41.40
N GLN A 67 -14.78 1.08 -41.01
CA GLN A 67 -14.20 1.36 -39.69
C GLN A 67 -14.05 2.86 -39.43
N VAL A 68 -13.47 3.59 -40.39
CA VAL A 68 -13.31 5.05 -40.26
C VAL A 68 -14.66 5.76 -40.21
N GLY A 69 -15.63 5.36 -41.03
CA GLY A 69 -17.00 5.88 -40.96
C GLY A 69 -17.63 5.69 -39.58
N ARG A 70 -17.45 4.51 -38.96
CA ARG A 70 -17.96 4.21 -37.61
C ARG A 70 -17.31 5.09 -36.55
N ILE A 71 -15.98 5.28 -36.60
CA ILE A 71 -15.24 6.14 -35.67
C ILE A 71 -15.71 7.60 -35.80
N ILE A 72 -15.76 8.14 -37.02
CA ILE A 72 -16.18 9.53 -37.24
C ILE A 72 -17.62 9.73 -36.76
N ASN A 73 -18.54 8.82 -37.08
CA ASN A 73 -19.91 8.90 -36.61
C ASN A 73 -19.99 8.85 -35.07
N ALA A 74 -19.23 7.97 -34.41
CA ALA A 74 -19.18 7.91 -32.96
C ALA A 74 -18.71 9.25 -32.35
N LYS A 75 -17.64 9.86 -32.91
CA LYS A 75 -17.16 11.18 -32.49
C LYS A 75 -18.21 12.26 -32.66
N ARG A 76 -18.98 12.27 -33.74
CA ARG A 76 -20.09 13.22 -33.93
C ARG A 76 -21.15 13.09 -32.87
N LYS A 77 -21.52 11.85 -32.51
CA LYS A 77 -22.51 11.60 -31.45
C LYS A 77 -22.01 12.05 -30.08
N LEU A 78 -20.69 12.11 -29.89
CA LEU A 78 -20.02 12.51 -28.66
C LEU A 78 -19.29 13.86 -28.76
N LYS A 79 -19.65 14.72 -29.72
CA LYS A 79 -18.87 15.93 -30.04
C LYS A 79 -18.75 16.96 -28.90
N GLU A 80 -19.68 16.91 -27.96
CA GLU A 80 -19.66 17.75 -26.74
C GLU A 80 -18.67 17.23 -25.67
N LEU A 81 -18.07 16.06 -25.89
CA LEU A 81 -17.11 15.44 -24.99
C LEU A 81 -15.72 15.54 -25.61
N ASP A 82 -14.93 16.49 -25.11
CA ASP A 82 -13.56 16.75 -25.55
C ASP A 82 -12.70 15.49 -25.67
N PHE A 83 -12.81 14.59 -24.68
CA PHE A 83 -12.03 13.35 -24.66
C PHE A 83 -12.34 12.45 -25.85
N ALA A 84 -13.59 12.42 -26.31
CA ALA A 84 -14.03 11.57 -27.41
C ALA A 84 -13.54 12.12 -28.75
N VAL A 85 -13.60 13.45 -28.92
CA VAL A 85 -13.12 14.13 -30.14
C VAL A 85 -11.60 14.00 -30.26
N LYS A 86 -10.88 14.30 -29.17
CA LYS A 86 -9.41 14.33 -29.13
C LYS A 86 -8.76 12.96 -28.94
N GLU A 87 -9.55 11.90 -28.76
CA GLU A 87 -9.07 10.54 -28.44
C GLU A 87 -8.20 10.52 -27.16
N ASP A 88 -8.60 11.29 -26.15
CA ASP A 88 -7.88 11.45 -24.88
C ASP A 88 -8.37 10.44 -23.82
N ILE A 89 -7.57 9.40 -23.56
CA ILE A 89 -7.89 8.37 -22.56
C ILE A 89 -7.90 8.94 -21.13
N GLU A 90 -7.03 9.90 -20.80
CA GLU A 90 -7.00 10.51 -19.47
C GLU A 90 -8.27 11.35 -19.24
N GLY A 91 -8.69 12.08 -20.27
CA GLY A 91 -9.97 12.79 -20.30
C GLY A 91 -11.16 11.85 -20.09
N LEU A 92 -11.14 10.67 -20.72
CA LEU A 92 -12.16 9.62 -20.51
C LEU A 92 -12.18 9.14 -19.05
N ILE A 93 -11.02 8.85 -18.46
CA ILE A 93 -10.92 8.43 -17.06
C ILE A 93 -11.44 9.53 -16.12
N LYS A 94 -11.08 10.80 -16.38
CA LYS A 94 -11.59 11.94 -15.61
C LYS A 94 -13.11 12.07 -15.70
N PHE A 95 -13.68 11.84 -16.88
CA PHE A 95 -15.13 11.81 -17.09
C PHE A 95 -15.79 10.69 -16.26
N LEU A 96 -15.23 9.49 -16.27
CA LEU A 96 -15.71 8.32 -15.53
C LEU A 96 -15.70 8.50 -14.00
N LYS A 97 -14.82 9.32 -13.45
CA LYS A 97 -14.78 9.62 -12.00
C LYS A 97 -16.05 10.30 -11.49
N THR A 98 -16.79 10.96 -12.38
CA THR A 98 -17.95 11.78 -12.02
C THR A 98 -19.26 11.34 -12.68
N ASN A 99 -19.18 10.59 -13.79
CA ASN A 99 -20.34 10.21 -14.59
C ASN A 99 -20.50 8.70 -14.68
N SER A 100 -21.75 8.22 -14.62
CA SER A 100 -22.09 6.85 -15.01
C SER A 100 -22.33 6.77 -16.51
N ILE A 101 -21.97 5.64 -17.12
CA ILE A 101 -22.08 5.44 -18.56
C ILE A 101 -23.30 4.58 -18.88
N LYS A 102 -24.13 5.06 -19.81
CA LYS A 102 -25.22 4.28 -20.42
C LYS A 102 -24.67 3.39 -21.53
N THR A 103 -25.34 2.26 -21.83
CA THR A 103 -24.92 1.29 -22.85
C THR A 103 -24.61 1.91 -24.22
N THR A 104 -25.42 2.88 -24.67
CA THR A 104 -25.20 3.58 -25.95
C THR A 104 -23.89 4.37 -25.97
N LEU A 105 -23.55 5.03 -24.85
CA LEU A 105 -22.31 5.78 -24.72
C LEU A 105 -21.09 4.84 -24.69
N LYS A 106 -21.21 3.69 -24.02
CA LYS A 106 -20.18 2.63 -24.00
C LYS A 106 -19.84 2.17 -25.42
N TYR A 107 -20.84 1.92 -26.27
CA TYR A 107 -20.62 1.55 -27.67
C TYR A 107 -19.78 2.59 -28.41
N TYR A 108 -20.18 3.87 -28.38
CA TYR A 108 -19.44 4.92 -29.09
C TYR A 108 -18.01 5.11 -28.56
N ILE A 109 -17.79 4.96 -27.25
CA ILE A 109 -16.44 5.03 -26.68
C ILE A 109 -15.59 3.86 -27.20
N LEU A 110 -16.13 2.64 -27.23
CA LEU A 110 -15.40 1.48 -27.76
C LEU A 110 -15.14 1.58 -29.27
N GLU A 111 -16.01 2.25 -30.03
CA GLU A 111 -15.72 2.55 -31.44
C GLU A 111 -14.52 3.49 -31.60
N ILE A 112 -14.43 4.53 -30.78
CA ILE A 112 -13.36 5.54 -30.88
C ILE A 112 -12.03 4.98 -30.39
N PHE A 113 -12.04 4.40 -29.19
CA PHE A 113 -10.80 4.03 -28.49
C PHE A 113 -10.38 2.59 -28.74
N ARG A 114 -11.28 1.72 -29.19
CA ARG A 114 -11.11 0.27 -29.26
C ARG A 114 -10.92 -0.38 -27.90
N GLU A 115 -11.49 -1.57 -27.76
CA GLU A 115 -11.37 -2.33 -26.52
C GLU A 115 -9.92 -2.74 -26.22
N GLU A 116 -9.19 -3.17 -27.25
CA GLU A 116 -7.81 -3.65 -27.08
C GLU A 116 -6.88 -2.56 -26.55
N THR A 117 -7.00 -1.34 -27.09
CA THR A 117 -6.17 -0.20 -26.69
C THR A 117 -6.47 0.26 -25.27
N LEU A 118 -7.74 0.30 -24.87
CA LEU A 118 -8.13 0.64 -23.50
C LEU A 118 -7.69 -0.44 -22.50
N ALA A 119 -7.78 -1.72 -22.87
CA ALA A 119 -7.30 -2.82 -22.03
C ALA A 119 -5.77 -2.80 -21.87
N GLU A 120 -5.03 -2.54 -22.96
CA GLU A 120 -3.59 -2.35 -22.91
C GLU A 120 -3.20 -1.16 -22.01
N TYR A 121 -3.88 -0.02 -22.17
CA TYR A 121 -3.67 1.15 -21.33
C TYR A 121 -3.92 0.85 -19.85
N LEU A 122 -5.02 0.15 -19.53
CA LEU A 122 -5.34 -0.28 -18.17
C LEU A 122 -4.23 -1.16 -17.59
N ASN A 123 -3.80 -2.20 -18.31
CA ASN A 123 -2.77 -3.13 -17.87
C ASN A 123 -1.44 -2.44 -17.58
N ASN A 124 -1.05 -1.48 -18.43
CA ASN A 124 0.22 -0.79 -18.30
C ASN A 124 0.24 0.24 -17.15
N ASN A 125 -0.93 0.72 -16.71
CA ASN A 125 -1.01 1.86 -15.79
C ASN A 125 -1.62 1.56 -14.41
N VAL A 126 -2.33 0.44 -14.22
CA VAL A 126 -3.06 0.14 -12.97
C VAL A 126 -2.16 0.09 -11.73
N SER A 127 -0.89 -0.29 -11.88
CA SER A 127 0.09 -0.34 -10.78
C SER A 127 0.54 1.05 -10.29
N HIS A 128 0.34 2.10 -11.10
CA HIS A 128 0.78 3.46 -10.78
C HIS A 128 -0.41 4.42 -10.60
N ASN A 129 -1.54 4.15 -11.27
CA ASN A 129 -2.72 4.99 -11.24
C ASN A 129 -3.99 4.14 -11.13
N LEU A 130 -4.56 4.08 -9.93
CA LEU A 130 -5.77 3.30 -9.67
C LEU A 130 -7.04 3.87 -10.36
N ASP A 131 -7.02 5.12 -10.85
CA ASP A 131 -8.16 5.67 -11.59
C ASP A 131 -8.42 4.94 -12.90
N VAL A 132 -7.39 4.33 -13.50
CA VAL A 132 -7.52 3.58 -14.76
C VAL A 132 -8.44 2.37 -14.61
N LEU A 133 -8.64 1.87 -13.39
CA LEU A 133 -9.56 0.78 -13.09
C LEU A 133 -11.01 1.13 -13.49
N LEU A 134 -11.36 2.41 -13.58
CA LEU A 134 -12.69 2.82 -14.04
C LEU A 134 -12.97 2.42 -15.50
N LEU A 135 -11.94 2.14 -16.30
CA LEU A 135 -12.10 1.63 -17.66
C LEU A 135 -12.82 0.27 -17.66
N THR A 136 -12.78 -0.52 -16.58
CA THR A 136 -13.53 -1.78 -16.50
C THR A 136 -15.05 -1.58 -16.53
N ASN A 137 -15.55 -0.37 -16.30
CA ASN A 137 -16.97 -0.04 -16.50
C ASN A 137 -17.35 -0.08 -18.00
N ILE A 138 -16.37 0.09 -18.89
CA ILE A 138 -16.57 0.15 -20.34
C ILE A 138 -16.11 -1.15 -20.98
N LEU A 139 -15.07 -1.79 -20.47
CA LEU A 139 -14.50 -3.00 -21.06
C LEU A 139 -15.36 -4.25 -20.75
N THR A 140 -15.10 -5.34 -21.46
CA THR A 140 -15.73 -6.65 -21.24
C THR A 140 -14.94 -7.52 -20.26
N ILE A 141 -13.68 -7.17 -20.00
CA ILE A 141 -12.78 -7.83 -19.03
C ILE A 141 -13.36 -7.86 -17.60
N ASP A 142 -12.99 -8.87 -16.82
CA ASP A 142 -13.42 -8.96 -15.43
C ASP A 142 -12.52 -8.08 -14.54
N VAL A 143 -13.15 -7.22 -13.75
CA VAL A 143 -12.44 -6.36 -12.78
C VAL A 143 -11.64 -7.19 -11.78
N LYS A 144 -12.02 -8.45 -11.55
CA LYS A 144 -11.30 -9.38 -10.65
C LYS A 144 -9.86 -9.64 -11.08
N ASP A 145 -9.55 -9.56 -12.37
CA ASP A 145 -8.21 -9.80 -12.89
C ASP A 145 -7.18 -8.77 -12.34
N TYR A 146 -7.67 -7.67 -11.79
CA TYR A 146 -6.87 -6.58 -11.24
C TYR A 146 -6.75 -6.58 -9.72
N VAL A 147 -7.32 -7.58 -9.01
CA VAL A 147 -7.29 -7.64 -7.54
C VAL A 147 -5.86 -7.59 -7.00
N GLU A 148 -4.95 -8.40 -7.56
CA GLU A 148 -3.56 -8.44 -7.08
C GLU A 148 -2.85 -7.11 -7.27
N SER A 149 -3.01 -6.51 -8.46
CA SER A 149 -2.42 -5.20 -8.79
C SER A 149 -2.90 -4.12 -7.82
N VAL A 150 -4.20 -4.06 -7.57
CA VAL A 150 -4.78 -3.10 -6.62
C VAL A 150 -4.28 -3.36 -5.21
N LEU A 151 -4.27 -4.61 -4.75
CA LEU A 151 -3.79 -4.98 -3.42
C LEU A 151 -2.33 -4.58 -3.20
N ASN A 152 -1.47 -4.77 -4.20
CA ASN A 152 -0.06 -4.40 -4.12
C ASN A 152 0.11 -2.88 -3.91
N VAL A 153 -0.67 -2.07 -4.62
CA VAL A 153 -0.64 -0.60 -4.47
C VAL A 153 -1.18 -0.16 -3.12
N ILE A 154 -2.39 -0.58 -2.75
CA ILE A 154 -3.06 -0.09 -1.53
C ILE A 154 -2.44 -0.62 -0.24
N SER A 155 -1.64 -1.68 -0.31
CA SER A 155 -0.89 -2.21 0.84
C SER A 155 0.40 -1.42 1.11
N GLN A 156 0.90 -0.65 0.13
CA GLN A 156 2.18 0.06 0.22
C GLN A 156 2.00 1.58 0.35
N ASP A 157 0.91 2.14 -0.21
CA ASP A 157 0.65 3.57 -0.23
C ASP A 157 -0.72 3.90 0.40
N ASP A 158 -0.70 4.48 1.60
CA ASP A 158 -1.89 4.91 2.32
C ASP A 158 -2.69 6.00 1.60
N LYS A 159 -2.03 6.89 0.83
CA LYS A 159 -2.73 7.91 0.04
C LYS A 159 -3.46 7.26 -1.13
N ALA A 160 -2.80 6.33 -1.83
CA ALA A 160 -3.42 5.57 -2.91
C ALA A 160 -4.59 4.71 -2.39
N LYS A 161 -4.43 4.03 -1.25
CA LYS A 161 -5.48 3.27 -0.57
C LYS A 161 -6.69 4.15 -0.26
N LYS A 162 -6.46 5.30 0.37
CA LYS A 162 -7.55 6.23 0.71
C LYS A 162 -8.27 6.70 -0.56
N HIS A 163 -7.51 7.15 -1.57
CA HIS A 163 -8.08 7.59 -2.85
C HIS A 163 -8.90 6.50 -3.55
N PHE A 164 -8.40 5.26 -3.54
CA PHE A 164 -9.10 4.11 -4.09
C PHE A 164 -10.44 3.86 -3.39
N LEU A 165 -10.44 3.78 -2.06
CA LEU A 165 -11.66 3.52 -1.28
C LEU A 165 -12.66 4.68 -1.38
N ASP A 166 -12.17 5.92 -1.37
CA ASP A 166 -13.01 7.12 -1.38
C ASP A 166 -13.60 7.45 -2.75
N THR A 167 -12.85 7.17 -3.81
CA THR A 167 -13.18 7.63 -5.17
C THR A 167 -13.40 6.46 -6.12
N VAL A 168 -12.36 5.67 -6.38
CA VAL A 168 -12.37 4.67 -7.46
C VAL A 168 -13.40 3.58 -7.18
N LEU A 169 -13.33 2.96 -6.00
CA LEU A 169 -14.17 1.83 -5.63
C LEU A 169 -15.67 2.17 -5.68
N LYS A 170 -16.04 3.38 -5.26
CA LYS A 170 -17.45 3.82 -5.28
C LYS A 170 -18.00 3.98 -6.69
N ARG A 171 -17.13 4.19 -7.69
CA ARG A 171 -17.46 4.44 -9.09
C ARG A 171 -17.36 3.20 -9.98
N LEU A 172 -16.84 2.09 -9.47
CA LEU A 172 -16.87 0.82 -10.20
C LEU A 172 -18.31 0.30 -10.32
N GLU A 173 -18.69 -0.09 -11.53
CA GLU A 173 -20.01 -0.66 -11.81
C GLU A 173 -20.20 -1.99 -11.05
N LYS A 174 -19.18 -2.85 -11.07
CA LYS A 174 -19.16 -4.15 -10.40
C LYS A 174 -18.41 -4.11 -9.05
N LYS A 175 -18.54 -3.01 -8.29
CA LYS A 175 -17.78 -2.81 -7.04
C LYS A 175 -17.94 -3.93 -6.02
N ASP A 176 -19.16 -4.45 -5.80
CA ASP A 176 -19.39 -5.49 -4.78
C ASP A 176 -18.73 -6.81 -5.18
N VAL A 177 -18.76 -7.14 -6.48
CA VAL A 177 -18.04 -8.29 -7.03
C VAL A 177 -16.54 -8.14 -6.83
N PHE A 178 -16.01 -6.94 -7.07
CA PHE A 178 -14.59 -6.66 -6.89
C PHE A 178 -14.16 -6.73 -5.42
N VAL A 179 -14.93 -6.14 -4.50
CA VAL A 179 -14.66 -6.21 -3.06
C VAL A 179 -14.67 -7.64 -2.56
N ASN A 180 -15.62 -8.46 -3.01
CA ASN A 180 -15.66 -9.87 -2.61
C ASN A 180 -14.41 -10.63 -3.09
N ALA A 181 -13.92 -10.34 -4.30
CA ALA A 181 -12.68 -10.92 -4.80
C ALA A 181 -11.45 -10.44 -4.03
N ILE A 182 -11.41 -9.15 -3.64
CA ILE A 182 -10.39 -8.61 -2.72
C ILE A 182 -10.43 -9.36 -1.39
N PHE A 183 -11.60 -9.55 -0.79
CA PHE A 183 -11.74 -10.24 0.49
C PHE A 183 -11.32 -11.71 0.41
N GLU A 184 -11.61 -12.39 -0.70
CA GLU A 184 -11.12 -13.74 -0.94
C GLU A 184 -9.59 -13.76 -0.95
N GLU A 185 -8.96 -12.90 -1.74
CA GLU A 185 -7.51 -12.83 -1.86
C GLU A 185 -6.83 -12.45 -0.52
N LEU A 186 -7.39 -11.47 0.19
CA LEU A 186 -6.91 -11.11 1.53
C LEU A 186 -7.03 -12.28 2.51
N TYR A 187 -8.12 -13.06 2.45
CA TYR A 187 -8.30 -14.21 3.33
C TYR A 187 -7.30 -15.34 3.04
N GLN A 188 -7.00 -15.59 1.75
CA GLN A 188 -5.97 -16.54 1.35
C GLN A 188 -4.59 -16.10 1.86
N ARG A 189 -4.22 -14.82 1.66
CA ARG A 189 -2.98 -14.25 2.19
C ARG A 189 -2.91 -14.35 3.72
N TYR A 190 -4.01 -14.06 4.42
CA TYR A 190 -4.07 -14.13 5.88
C TYR A 190 -3.81 -15.55 6.41
N SER A 191 -4.43 -16.55 5.77
CA SER A 191 -4.35 -17.95 6.18
C SER A 191 -2.92 -18.48 6.11
N ASN A 192 -2.18 -18.10 5.07
CA ASN A 192 -0.81 -18.57 4.80
C ASN A 192 0.29 -17.70 5.43
N ALA A 193 -0.07 -16.56 6.03
CA ALA A 193 0.88 -15.57 6.52
C ALA A 193 1.35 -15.78 7.97
N GLU A 194 2.52 -15.20 8.28
CA GLU A 194 3.02 -15.03 9.65
C GLU A 194 2.24 -13.95 10.43
N LYS A 195 2.49 -13.88 11.76
CA LYS A 195 1.73 -13.01 12.68
C LYS A 195 1.75 -11.53 12.29
N GLU A 196 2.89 -10.99 11.87
CA GLU A 196 2.99 -9.56 11.50
C GLU A 196 2.17 -9.24 10.25
N THR A 197 2.32 -10.04 9.20
CA THR A 197 1.56 -9.91 7.95
C THR A 197 0.06 -10.08 8.17
N ARG A 198 -0.34 -11.00 9.06
CA ARG A 198 -1.75 -11.15 9.48
C ARG A 198 -2.33 -9.87 10.08
N ASN A 199 -1.57 -9.14 10.90
CA ASN A 199 -2.03 -7.88 11.48
C ASN A 199 -2.24 -6.80 10.40
N ARG A 200 -1.30 -6.67 9.46
CA ARG A 200 -1.42 -5.71 8.33
C ARG A 200 -2.65 -6.01 7.47
N ILE A 201 -2.92 -7.28 7.19
CA ILE A 201 -4.14 -7.69 6.46
C ILE A 201 -5.42 -7.36 7.24
N LEU A 202 -5.42 -7.56 8.56
CA LEU A 202 -6.57 -7.19 9.40
C LEU A 202 -6.80 -5.68 9.46
N GLU A 203 -5.73 -4.88 9.43
CA GLU A 203 -5.83 -3.42 9.32
C GLU A 203 -6.43 -3.00 7.98
N LEU A 204 -5.92 -3.55 6.87
CA LEU A 204 -6.49 -3.30 5.55
C LEU A 204 -7.98 -3.70 5.49
N TYR A 205 -8.36 -4.84 6.04
CA TYR A 205 -9.76 -5.24 6.16
C TYR A 205 -10.60 -4.23 6.96
N LYS A 206 -10.08 -3.71 8.08
CA LYS A 206 -10.79 -2.69 8.88
C LYS A 206 -11.00 -1.42 8.07
N ASP A 207 -10.06 -1.03 7.21
CA ASP A 207 -10.24 0.10 6.31
C ASP A 207 -11.46 -0.13 5.42
N PHE A 208 -11.57 -1.27 4.73
CA PHE A 208 -12.77 -1.61 3.94
C PHE A 208 -14.06 -1.61 4.79
N LYS A 209 -13.99 -2.07 6.05
CA LYS A 209 -15.12 -2.04 6.99
C LYS A 209 -15.62 -0.63 7.28
N THR A 210 -14.74 0.37 7.34
CA THR A 210 -15.18 1.77 7.50
C THR A 210 -16.06 2.25 6.33
N TYR A 211 -15.89 1.65 5.14
CA TYR A 211 -16.69 1.90 3.95
C TYR A 211 -17.92 0.98 3.83
N ARG A 212 -18.33 0.32 4.93
CA ARG A 212 -19.48 -0.60 5.01
C ARG A 212 -19.33 -1.90 4.21
N TYR A 213 -18.11 -2.29 3.86
CA TYR A 213 -17.82 -3.59 3.29
C TYR A 213 -17.38 -4.57 4.38
N SER A 214 -17.97 -5.76 4.42
CA SER A 214 -17.67 -6.74 5.47
C SER A 214 -17.63 -8.16 4.93
N ASP A 215 -16.79 -8.99 5.51
CA ASP A 215 -16.69 -10.43 5.22
C ASP A 215 -16.85 -11.23 6.51
N ALA A 216 -17.74 -12.23 6.48
CA ALA A 216 -18.11 -13.00 7.66
C ALA A 216 -16.91 -13.76 8.29
N ARG A 217 -15.90 -14.13 7.50
CA ARG A 217 -14.70 -14.82 7.99
C ARG A 217 -13.83 -13.87 8.79
N PHE A 218 -13.59 -12.67 8.28
CA PHE A 218 -12.85 -11.63 8.98
C PHE A 218 -13.58 -11.14 10.25
N GLU A 219 -14.90 -11.01 10.23
CA GLU A 219 -15.68 -10.68 11.44
C GLU A 219 -15.54 -11.74 12.53
N LYS A 220 -15.53 -13.03 12.18
CA LYS A 220 -15.27 -14.11 13.14
C LYS A 220 -13.87 -13.99 13.76
N ILE A 221 -12.86 -13.67 12.96
CA ILE A 221 -11.48 -13.47 13.42
C ILE A 221 -11.41 -12.28 14.38
N LEU A 222 -11.95 -11.12 14.00
CA LEU A 222 -11.96 -9.92 14.84
C LEU A 222 -12.72 -10.13 16.15
N ASN A 223 -13.89 -10.79 16.11
CA ASN A 223 -14.69 -11.08 17.31
C ASN A 223 -14.03 -12.08 18.24
N LYS A 224 -13.31 -13.09 17.71
CA LYS A 224 -12.51 -14.00 18.54
C LYS A 224 -11.38 -13.27 19.24
N THR A 225 -10.72 -12.35 18.54
CA THR A 225 -9.65 -11.53 19.11
C THR A 225 -10.17 -10.57 20.18
N SER A 226 -11.28 -9.87 19.93
CA SER A 226 -11.88 -8.96 20.91
C SER A 226 -12.42 -9.69 22.14
N LYS A 227 -13.04 -10.86 21.98
CA LYS A 227 -13.52 -11.70 23.10
C LYS A 227 -12.37 -12.21 23.96
N THR A 228 -11.26 -12.63 23.35
CA THR A 228 -10.06 -13.08 24.07
C THR A 228 -9.40 -11.92 24.81
N TRP A 229 -9.29 -10.75 24.17
CA TRP A 229 -8.73 -9.54 24.80
C TRP A 229 -9.61 -9.02 25.95
N TYR A 230 -10.93 -8.97 25.75
CA TYR A 230 -11.88 -8.60 26.81
C TYR A 230 -11.80 -9.55 28.00
N LYS A 231 -11.72 -10.87 27.76
CA LYS A 231 -11.55 -11.85 28.85
C LYS A 231 -10.24 -11.64 29.61
N PHE A 232 -9.13 -11.45 28.91
CA PHE A 232 -7.85 -11.16 29.53
C PHE A 232 -7.89 -9.86 30.37
N TRP A 233 -8.42 -8.79 29.80
CA TRP A 233 -8.53 -7.50 30.48
C TRP A 233 -9.47 -7.56 31.69
N HIS A 234 -10.60 -8.27 31.59
CA HIS A 234 -11.49 -8.48 32.71
C HIS A 234 -10.82 -9.28 33.83
N SER A 235 -10.10 -10.36 33.50
CA SER A 235 -9.32 -11.12 34.48
C SER A 235 -8.21 -10.27 35.13
N PHE A 236 -7.54 -9.41 34.37
CA PHE A 236 -6.54 -8.47 34.89
C PHE A 236 -7.17 -7.37 35.78
N MET A 237 -8.31 -6.81 35.38
CA MET A 237 -9.06 -5.83 36.18
C MET A 237 -9.63 -6.46 37.46
N GLU A 238 -10.06 -7.71 37.41
CA GLU A 238 -10.51 -8.45 38.59
C GLU A 238 -9.33 -8.77 39.53
N PHE A 239 -8.17 -9.14 38.99
CA PHE A 239 -6.95 -9.33 39.77
C PHE A 239 -6.45 -8.02 40.41
N SER A 240 -6.41 -6.93 39.63
CA SER A 240 -5.97 -5.62 40.11
C SER A 240 -6.94 -4.99 41.11
N SER A 241 -8.25 -5.14 40.94
CA SER A 241 -9.24 -4.70 41.93
C SER A 241 -9.25 -5.56 43.20
N ARG A 242 -8.89 -6.85 43.11
CA ARG A 242 -8.58 -7.67 44.29
C ARG A 242 -7.33 -7.12 45.00
N LEU A 243 -6.25 -6.80 44.28
CA LEU A 243 -5.06 -6.15 44.84
C LEU A 243 -5.36 -4.78 45.48
N ALA A 244 -6.19 -3.95 44.84
CA ALA A 244 -6.59 -2.64 45.37
C ALA A 244 -7.35 -2.79 46.70
N ARG A 245 -8.25 -3.76 46.82
CA ARG A 245 -8.94 -4.08 48.10
C ARG A 245 -7.98 -4.58 49.19
N PHE A 246 -6.85 -5.18 48.84
CA PHE A 246 -5.81 -5.51 49.80
C PHE A 246 -4.99 -4.28 50.23
N ALA A 247 -4.85 -3.28 49.36
CA ALA A 247 -4.14 -2.03 49.67
C ALA A 247 -4.89 -1.11 50.66
N ASP A 248 -6.21 -1.26 50.81
CA ASP A 248 -6.98 -0.55 51.85
C ASP A 248 -6.66 -1.06 53.27
N ASN A 249 -6.05 -2.23 53.38
CA ASN A 249 -5.63 -2.80 54.66
C ASN A 249 -4.26 -2.23 55.05
N PHE A 250 -4.23 -1.31 56.02
CA PHE A 250 -3.01 -0.67 56.54
C PHE A 250 -1.91 -1.70 56.90
N VAL A 251 -2.30 -2.88 57.39
CA VAL A 251 -1.40 -4.00 57.71
C VAL A 251 -0.75 -4.58 56.45
N PHE A 252 -1.47 -4.67 55.33
CA PHE A 252 -0.90 -5.18 54.08
C PHE A 252 0.07 -4.18 53.45
N VAL A 253 -0.28 -2.88 53.45
CA VAL A 253 0.62 -1.82 52.96
C VAL A 253 1.90 -1.76 53.78
N THR A 254 1.81 -1.87 55.11
CA THR A 254 2.98 -1.90 55.98
C THR A 254 3.82 -3.15 55.77
N ILE A 255 3.21 -4.33 55.59
CA ILE A 255 3.94 -5.56 55.25
C ILE A 255 4.66 -5.43 53.90
N VAL A 256 4.00 -4.91 52.86
CA VAL A 256 4.61 -4.71 51.54
C VAL A 256 5.78 -3.71 51.61
N LEU A 257 5.63 -2.60 52.35
CA LEU A 257 6.71 -1.63 52.56
C LEU A 257 7.89 -2.25 53.32
N VAL A 258 7.63 -3.05 54.35
CA VAL A 258 8.68 -3.77 55.09
C VAL A 258 9.39 -4.77 54.17
N VAL A 259 8.65 -5.55 53.38
CA VAL A 259 9.24 -6.51 52.43
C VAL A 259 10.08 -5.80 51.38
N MET A 260 9.58 -4.72 50.78
CA MET A 260 10.32 -3.90 49.81
C MET A 260 11.59 -3.31 50.42
N THR A 261 11.51 -2.77 51.64
CA THR A 261 12.67 -2.25 52.37
C THR A 261 13.69 -3.35 52.66
N THR A 262 13.22 -4.55 53.02
CA THR A 262 14.07 -5.72 53.26
C THR A 262 14.78 -6.18 51.99
N ILE A 263 14.09 -6.19 50.84
CA ILE A 263 14.67 -6.52 49.53
C ILE A 263 15.73 -5.50 49.11
N ILE A 264 15.47 -4.20 49.33
CA ILE A 264 16.42 -3.12 49.03
C ILE A 264 17.66 -3.25 49.92
N LEU A 265 17.50 -3.47 51.22
CA LEU A 265 18.62 -3.67 52.15
C LEU A 265 19.43 -4.92 51.79
N PHE A 266 18.78 -6.00 51.38
CA PHE A 266 19.45 -7.24 50.98
C PHE A 266 20.22 -7.12 49.65
N SER A 267 19.91 -6.10 48.84
CA SER A 267 20.63 -5.80 47.60
C SER A 267 22.02 -5.19 47.85
N ILE A 268 22.26 -4.63 49.04
CA ILE A 268 23.55 -4.03 49.41
C ILE A 268 24.53 -5.13 49.85
N PRO A 269 25.68 -5.32 49.17
CA PRO A 269 26.62 -6.41 49.47
C PRO A 269 27.13 -6.42 50.92
N PHE A 270 27.36 -5.25 51.51
CA PHE A 270 27.82 -5.10 52.90
C PHE A 270 26.79 -5.60 53.92
N VAL A 271 25.52 -5.26 53.72
CA VAL A 271 24.42 -5.71 54.59
C VAL A 271 24.23 -7.22 54.45
N ARG A 272 24.24 -7.73 53.21
CA ARG A 272 24.10 -9.16 52.93
C ARG A 272 25.22 -9.99 53.56
N TYR A 273 26.48 -9.53 53.49
CA TYR A 273 27.60 -10.20 54.16
C TYR A 273 27.38 -10.30 55.68
N LYS A 274 27.02 -9.18 56.34
CA LYS A 274 26.79 -9.17 57.79
C LYS A 274 25.67 -10.11 58.20
N ILE A 275 24.58 -10.15 57.43
CA ILE A 275 23.47 -11.09 57.67
C ILE A 275 23.96 -12.53 57.56
N PHE A 276 24.70 -12.89 56.51
CA PHE A 276 25.24 -14.25 56.37
C PHE A 276 26.24 -14.61 57.46
N HIS A 277 27.05 -13.67 57.93
CA HIS A 277 28.00 -13.89 59.03
C HIS A 277 27.28 -14.15 60.35
N VAL A 278 26.29 -13.31 60.70
CA VAL A 278 25.48 -13.47 61.93
C VAL A 278 24.64 -14.76 61.91
N LEU A 279 24.14 -15.17 60.74
CA LEU A 279 23.39 -16.43 60.58
C LEU A 279 24.29 -17.67 60.53
N GLY A 280 25.61 -17.54 60.66
CA GLY A 280 26.56 -18.66 60.66
C GLY A 280 26.80 -19.27 59.27
N LEU A 281 26.34 -18.64 58.18
CA LEU A 281 26.55 -19.06 56.81
C LEU A 281 27.92 -18.59 56.29
N LYS A 282 28.99 -19.04 56.96
CA LYS A 282 30.36 -18.52 56.83
C LYS A 282 30.87 -18.52 55.37
N LYS A 283 30.63 -19.60 54.62
CA LYS A 283 31.01 -19.71 53.20
C LYS A 283 30.33 -18.66 52.30
N LEU A 284 29.04 -18.37 52.55
CA LEU A 284 28.29 -17.36 51.80
C LEU A 284 28.69 -15.93 52.20
N ALA A 285 29.05 -15.73 53.48
CA ALA A 285 29.59 -14.48 53.97
C ALA A 285 30.92 -14.15 53.26
N ALA A 286 31.86 -15.10 53.20
CA ALA A 286 33.14 -14.93 52.51
C ALA A 286 32.96 -14.64 51.00
N LEU A 287 32.12 -15.40 50.30
CA LEU A 287 31.85 -15.17 48.87
C LEU A 287 31.15 -13.84 48.58
N THR A 288 30.29 -13.38 49.51
CA THR A 288 29.63 -12.07 49.38
C THR A 288 30.61 -10.93 49.66
N TYR A 289 31.50 -11.10 50.64
CA TYR A 289 32.51 -10.12 51.00
C TYR A 289 33.61 -10.01 49.93
N ARG A 290 33.92 -11.11 49.22
CA ARG A 290 34.81 -11.07 48.03
C ARG A 290 34.35 -10.03 47.02
N LYS A 291 33.04 -9.96 46.73
CA LYS A 291 32.47 -8.95 45.82
C LYS A 291 32.64 -7.50 46.31
N ILE A 292 32.93 -7.30 47.59
CA ILE A 292 33.26 -6.00 48.18
C ILE A 292 34.75 -5.69 47.97
N VAL A 293 35.63 -6.69 48.17
CA VAL A 293 37.07 -6.59 47.90
C VAL A 293 37.35 -6.38 46.42
N ASP A 294 36.61 -7.05 45.52
CA ASP A 294 36.76 -6.92 44.07
C ASP A 294 36.56 -5.47 43.58
N LYS A 295 35.83 -4.64 44.34
CA LYS A 295 35.63 -3.21 44.02
C LYS A 295 36.77 -2.31 44.48
N ASP A 296 37.57 -2.78 45.43
CA ASP A 296 38.71 -2.05 45.99
C ASP A 296 39.84 -3.03 46.32
N PRO A 297 40.53 -3.55 45.28
CA PRO A 297 41.42 -4.70 45.43
C PRO A 297 42.75 -4.40 46.11
N LEU A 298 43.05 -3.15 46.46
CA LEU A 298 44.31 -2.77 47.11
C LEU A 298 44.12 -2.38 48.59
N ASN A 299 42.89 -2.43 49.09
CA ASN A 299 42.60 -2.12 50.48
C ASN A 299 43.01 -3.29 51.38
N GLU A 300 44.08 -3.07 52.16
CA GLU A 300 44.67 -4.08 53.04
C GLU A 300 43.66 -4.63 54.06
N ASP A 301 42.91 -3.76 54.73
CA ASP A 301 41.97 -4.16 55.79
C ASP A 301 40.83 -5.03 55.25
N LYS A 302 40.30 -4.68 54.07
CA LYS A 302 39.26 -5.49 53.42
C LYS A 302 39.82 -6.85 52.99
N ARG A 303 41.04 -6.91 52.49
CA ARG A 303 41.66 -8.20 52.15
C ARG A 303 41.98 -9.06 53.37
N LEU A 304 42.44 -8.45 54.45
CA LEU A 304 42.67 -9.16 55.71
C LEU A 304 41.36 -9.74 56.25
N THR A 305 40.29 -8.95 56.22
CA THR A 305 38.94 -9.40 56.61
C THR A 305 38.46 -10.55 55.71
N LEU A 306 38.74 -10.52 54.40
CA LEU A 306 38.39 -11.62 53.49
C LEU A 306 39.18 -12.90 53.81
N ALA A 307 40.47 -12.79 54.11
CA ALA A 307 41.30 -13.93 54.49
C ALA A 307 40.79 -14.60 55.78
N GLN A 308 40.45 -13.81 56.79
CA GLN A 308 39.86 -14.29 58.04
C GLN A 308 38.49 -14.96 57.80
N LEU A 309 37.65 -14.40 56.93
CA LEU A 309 36.37 -15.01 56.58
C LEU A 309 36.51 -16.33 55.82
N TYR A 310 37.54 -16.49 54.99
CA TYR A 310 37.87 -17.76 54.36
C TYR A 310 38.34 -18.80 55.38
N GLU A 311 39.20 -18.40 56.31
CA GLU A 311 39.67 -19.26 57.40
C GLU A 311 38.51 -19.72 58.31
N GLU A 312 37.65 -18.78 58.72
CA GLU A 312 36.44 -19.08 59.50
C GLU A 312 35.48 -20.04 58.77
N ALA A 313 35.46 -20.01 57.43
CA ALA A 313 34.66 -20.87 56.57
C ALA A 313 35.33 -22.22 56.23
N GLY A 314 36.55 -22.48 56.72
CA GLY A 314 37.33 -23.69 56.41
C GLY A 314 37.94 -23.72 55.00
N MET A 315 38.00 -22.56 54.33
CA MET A 315 38.58 -22.37 52.99
C MET A 315 40.06 -21.97 53.12
N PHE A 316 40.88 -22.90 53.64
CA PHE A 316 42.26 -22.59 54.02
C PHE A 316 43.17 -22.26 52.83
N GLU A 317 42.93 -22.85 51.66
CA GLU A 317 43.70 -22.54 50.45
C GLU A 317 43.47 -21.09 49.99
N GLU A 318 42.21 -20.66 49.93
CA GLU A 318 41.84 -19.30 49.58
C GLU A 318 42.30 -18.28 50.63
N ALA A 319 42.23 -18.62 51.92
CA ALA A 319 42.77 -17.79 53.00
C ALA A 319 44.29 -17.59 52.85
N MET A 320 45.03 -18.68 52.60
CA MET A 320 46.48 -18.64 52.39
C MET A 320 46.87 -17.78 51.18
N ASN A 321 46.08 -17.84 50.10
CA ASN A 321 46.29 -17.01 48.92
C ASN A 321 46.12 -15.51 49.22
N GLU A 322 45.09 -15.12 49.98
CA GLU A 322 44.90 -13.72 50.39
C GLU A 322 45.98 -13.23 51.36
N TYR A 323 46.41 -14.06 52.32
CA TYR A 323 47.52 -13.72 53.22
C TYR A 323 48.84 -13.54 52.46
N ASN A 324 49.14 -14.41 51.49
CA ASN A 324 50.31 -14.29 50.64
C ASN A 324 50.25 -13.04 49.75
N PHE A 325 49.07 -12.67 49.28
CA PHE A 325 48.87 -11.44 48.52
C PHE A 325 49.16 -10.19 49.38
N LEU A 326 48.62 -10.13 50.59
CA LEU A 326 48.91 -9.06 51.56
C LEU A 326 50.40 -8.94 51.89
N LYS A 327 51.08 -10.08 52.05
CA LYS A 327 52.53 -10.12 52.31
C LYS A 327 53.34 -9.54 51.15
N ARG A 328 52.94 -9.78 49.89
CA ARG A 328 53.61 -9.25 48.70
C ARG A 328 53.47 -7.74 48.59
N ILE A 329 52.26 -7.22 48.83
CA ILE A 329 52.00 -5.77 48.78
C ILE A 329 52.77 -5.00 49.87
N LYS A 330 53.02 -5.60 51.04
CA LYS A 330 53.78 -4.95 52.13
C LYS A 330 55.31 -4.96 51.95
N LEU A 331 55.82 -5.75 50.99
CA LEU A 331 57.27 -5.91 50.75
C LEU A 331 57.76 -5.08 49.54
N GLU A 332 56.84 -4.50 48.77
CA GLU A 332 57.08 -3.41 47.81
C GLU A 332 56.87 -2.06 48.49
#